data_AF-A0A1D2QW86-F1
#
_entry.id   AF-A0A1D2QW86-F1
#
_cell.length_a   1.000
_cell.length_b   1.000
_cell.length_c   1.000
_cell.angle_alpha   90.00
_cell.angle_beta   90.00
_cell.angle_gamma   90.00
#
_symmetry.space_group_name_H-M   'P 1'
#
loop_
_entity.id
_entity.type
_entity.pdbx_description
1 polymer ?
#
loop_
_entity_poly.entity_id
_entity_poly.type
_entity_poly.pdbx_seq_one_letter_code
_entity_poly.pdbx_strand_id
1 'polypeptide(L)'
;MSIYVVGALICFAVAYRTFFVKKKPTQSRKLFGLLSFLFGLICVLDFLAQVAGTTKLSMYLQDLMGVVYPFPMFLFMLIPLTIYKDIRGKTILKIMVLPLLVGLFSFIGGGGGCTMDVEAGNFEGMIFVKFIYNEDIYSIWLLLNFIPVVVMYYLFYKIFKTPDVRANKDSMKRLKVFVTAFTILIIAGYAFAIAEMIFGTPPLSSVGAAVGVSLAMIAFKLRKETM
;
A
#
# COMPACT_ATOMS: atom_id res chain seq x y z
N MET A 1 12.35 -7.53 13.47
CA MET A 1 13.13 -6.67 12.54
C MET A 1 13.40 -7.31 11.17
N SER A 2 13.89 -8.55 11.08
CA SER A 2 14.24 -9.19 9.79
C SER A 2 13.06 -9.34 8.81
N ILE A 3 11.83 -9.39 9.31
CA ILE A 3 10.61 -9.50 8.49
C ILE A 3 10.38 -8.31 7.56
N TYR A 4 10.77 -7.10 7.97
CA TYR A 4 10.68 -5.89 7.15
C TYR A 4 11.64 -5.95 5.95
N VAL A 5 12.85 -6.48 6.18
CA VAL A 5 13.84 -6.69 5.12
C VAL A 5 13.34 -7.72 4.11
N VAL A 6 12.76 -8.83 4.58
CA VAL A 6 12.15 -9.83 3.70
C VAL A 6 11.02 -9.22 2.87
N GLY A 7 10.13 -8.45 3.50
CA GLY A 7 9.06 -7.73 2.79
C GLY A 7 9.60 -6.78 1.72
N ALA A 8 10.59 -5.96 2.07
CA ALA A 8 11.26 -5.04 1.14
C ALA A 8 11.89 -5.77 -0.06
N LEU A 9 12.62 -6.86 0.19
CA LEU A 9 13.28 -7.64 -0.86
C LEU A 9 12.27 -8.26 -1.84
N ILE A 10 11.15 -8.81 -1.33
CA ILE A 10 10.08 -9.35 -2.18
C ILE A 10 9.51 -8.23 -3.07
N CYS A 11 9.17 -7.09 -2.46
CA CYS A 11 8.62 -5.92 -3.14
C CYS A 11 9.57 -5.37 -4.22
N PHE A 12 10.86 -5.23 -3.91
CA PHE A 12 11.85 -4.75 -4.86
C PHE A 12 12.18 -5.76 -5.95
N ALA A 13 12.19 -7.07 -5.66
CA ALA A 13 12.33 -8.10 -6.68
C ALA A 13 11.18 -8.04 -7.71
N VAL A 14 9.95 -7.81 -7.22
CA VAL A 14 8.78 -7.60 -8.07
C VAL A 14 8.91 -6.33 -8.93
N ALA A 15 9.25 -5.21 -8.31
CA ALA A 15 9.43 -3.94 -9.02
C ALA A 15 10.53 -4.05 -10.09
N TYR A 16 11.68 -4.61 -9.71
CA TYR A 16 12.82 -4.84 -10.60
C TYR A 16 12.45 -5.68 -11.82
N ARG A 17 11.79 -6.82 -11.59
CA ARG A 17 11.33 -7.70 -12.68
C ARG A 17 10.38 -6.97 -13.64
N THR A 18 9.56 -6.08 -13.10
CA THR A 18 8.54 -5.38 -13.88
C THR A 18 9.13 -4.28 -14.76
N PHE A 19 10.10 -3.52 -14.26
CA PHE A 19 10.68 -2.39 -14.99
C PHE A 19 11.92 -2.74 -15.82
N PHE A 20 12.74 -3.71 -15.38
CA PHE A 20 14.04 -3.98 -16.01
C PHE A 20 14.11 -5.32 -16.74
N VAL A 21 13.41 -6.36 -16.26
CA VAL A 21 13.45 -7.69 -16.91
C VAL A 21 12.42 -7.79 -18.03
N LYS A 22 11.28 -7.12 -17.90
CA LYS A 22 10.20 -7.21 -18.89
C LYS A 22 10.38 -6.20 -20.02
N LYS A 23 10.55 -6.68 -21.25
CA LYS A 23 10.80 -5.82 -22.44
C LYS A 23 9.67 -4.83 -22.77
N LYS A 24 8.39 -5.21 -22.58
CA LYS A 24 7.21 -4.37 -22.86
C LYS A 24 6.11 -4.57 -21.80
N PRO A 25 6.24 -4.01 -20.59
CA PRO A 25 5.23 -4.15 -19.55
C PRO A 25 3.98 -3.32 -19.91
N THR A 26 2.80 -3.91 -19.71
CA THR A 26 1.50 -3.21 -19.83
C THR A 26 1.38 -2.10 -18.78
N GLN A 27 0.48 -1.13 -18.99
CA GLN A 27 0.25 -0.05 -18.01
C GLN A 27 -0.08 -0.60 -16.61
N SER A 28 -0.97 -1.60 -16.51
CA SER A 28 -1.29 -2.24 -15.22
C SER A 28 -0.05 -2.82 -14.56
N ARG A 29 0.82 -3.50 -15.32
CA ARG A 29 2.08 -4.03 -14.75
C ARG A 29 2.99 -2.91 -14.27
N LYS A 30 3.18 -1.83 -15.04
CA LYS A 30 3.97 -0.68 -14.58
C LYS A 30 3.42 -0.09 -13.28
N LEU A 31 2.10 0.03 -13.17
CA LEU A 31 1.42 0.49 -11.96
C LEU A 31 1.67 -0.46 -10.77
N PHE A 32 1.57 -1.77 -10.98
CA PHE A 32 1.95 -2.76 -9.96
C PHE A 32 3.42 -2.69 -9.57
N GLY A 33 4.33 -2.54 -10.53
CA GLY A 33 5.76 -2.38 -10.24
C GLY A 33 6.03 -1.14 -9.38
N LEU A 34 5.33 -0.03 -9.66
CA LEU A 34 5.44 1.20 -8.87
C LEU A 34 4.86 1.00 -7.46
N LEU A 35 3.71 0.35 -7.34
CA LEU A 35 3.10 0.01 -6.05
C LEU A 35 4.04 -0.86 -5.21
N SER A 36 4.59 -1.93 -5.79
CA SER A 36 5.56 -2.78 -5.11
C SER A 36 6.81 -2.03 -4.70
N PHE A 37 7.30 -1.09 -5.51
CA PHE A 37 8.41 -0.23 -5.12
C PHE A 37 8.06 0.63 -3.90
N LEU A 38 6.89 1.28 -3.88
CA LEU A 38 6.45 2.12 -2.76
C LEU A 38 6.25 1.31 -1.47
N PHE A 39 5.63 0.13 -1.54
CA PHE A 39 5.52 -0.75 -0.36
C PHE A 39 6.88 -1.28 0.12
N GLY A 40 7.81 -1.55 -0.81
CA GLY A 40 9.18 -1.89 -0.46
C GLY A 40 9.88 -0.76 0.27
N LEU A 41 9.70 0.49 -0.18
CA LEU A 41 10.22 1.67 0.50
C LEU A 41 9.62 1.82 1.92
N ILE A 42 8.31 1.62 2.08
CA ILE A 42 7.66 1.65 3.40
C ILE A 42 8.27 0.60 4.34
N CYS A 43 8.49 -0.64 3.86
CA CYS A 43 9.15 -1.69 4.65
C CYS A 43 10.59 -1.30 5.06
N VAL A 44 11.33 -0.62 4.19
CA VAL A 44 12.68 -0.12 4.52
C VAL A 44 12.61 0.97 5.60
N LEU A 45 11.65 1.89 5.50
CA LEU A 45 11.46 2.94 6.50
C LEU A 45 11.08 2.35 7.87
N ASP A 46 10.19 1.36 7.91
CA ASP A 46 9.86 0.61 9.13
C ASP A 46 11.09 -0.07 9.72
N PHE A 47 11.89 -0.74 8.89
CA PHE A 47 13.14 -1.35 9.34
C PHE A 47 14.08 -0.33 9.97
N LEU A 48 14.29 0.81 9.30
CA LEU A 48 15.17 1.88 9.77
C LEU A 48 14.66 2.49 11.06
N ALA A 49 13.35 2.71 11.20
CA ALA A 49 12.77 3.25 12.43
C ALA A 49 12.95 2.28 13.61
N GLN A 50 12.79 0.98 13.36
CA GLN A 50 13.01 -0.04 14.38
C GLN A 50 14.50 -0.17 14.77
N VAL A 51 15.42 -0.04 13.81
CA VAL A 51 16.88 -0.07 14.08
C VAL A 51 17.36 1.19 14.79
N ALA A 52 16.77 2.35 14.49
CA ALA A 52 17.11 3.62 15.14
C ALA A 52 16.73 3.66 16.64
N GLY A 53 15.89 2.74 17.10
CA GLY A 53 15.50 2.64 18.51
C GLY A 53 14.52 3.73 18.94
N THR A 54 14.36 3.95 20.24
CA THR A 54 13.42 4.94 20.81
C THR A 54 14.01 6.35 20.74
N THR A 55 14.14 6.88 19.52
CA THR A 55 14.71 8.19 19.26
C THR A 55 13.79 9.03 18.36
N LYS A 56 14.00 10.36 18.35
CA LYS A 56 13.28 11.26 17.45
C LYS A 56 13.47 10.92 15.97
N LEU A 57 14.58 10.27 15.60
CA LEU A 57 14.79 9.80 14.24
C LEU A 57 13.71 8.80 13.80
N SER A 58 13.30 7.91 14.70
CA SER A 58 12.25 6.92 14.43
C SER A 58 10.89 7.58 14.20
N MET A 59 10.59 8.66 14.94
CA MET A 59 9.39 9.46 14.70
C MET A 59 9.41 10.10 13.31
N TYR A 60 10.53 10.72 12.91
CA TYR A 60 10.64 11.33 11.57
C TYR A 60 10.51 10.29 10.45
N LEU A 61 11.07 9.09 10.63
CA LEU A 61 10.92 8.00 9.68
C LEU A 61 9.46 7.54 9.57
N GLN A 62 8.75 7.47 10.69
CA GLN A 62 7.32 7.14 10.73
C GLN A 62 6.45 8.21 10.06
N ASP A 63 6.74 9.49 10.30
CA ASP A 63 6.00 10.58 9.64
C ASP A 63 6.27 10.63 8.13
N LEU A 64 7.50 10.33 7.71
CA LEU A 64 7.84 10.17 6.29
C LEU A 64 7.04 9.01 5.67
N MET A 65 6.86 7.90 6.39
CA MET A 65 5.95 6.84 5.94
C MET A 65 4.50 7.33 5.83
N GLY A 66 4.03 8.14 6.78
CA GLY A 66 2.71 8.79 6.72
C GLY A 66 2.48 9.59 5.43
N VAL A 67 3.55 10.20 4.86
CA VAL A 67 3.50 10.83 3.55
C VAL A 67 3.50 9.84 2.40
N VAL A 68 4.30 8.78 2.49
CA VAL A 68 4.47 7.82 1.39
C VAL A 68 3.26 6.90 1.25
N TYR A 69 2.61 6.51 2.34
CA TYR A 69 1.53 5.51 2.38
C TYR A 69 0.26 5.86 1.58
N PRO A 70 -0.18 7.13 1.46
CA PRO A 70 -1.28 7.50 0.58
C PRO A 70 -1.00 7.24 -0.90
N PHE A 71 0.24 7.39 -1.37
CA PHE A 71 0.56 7.18 -2.78
C PHE A 71 0.18 5.79 -3.30
N PRO A 72 0.57 4.67 -2.65
CA PRO A 72 0.13 3.37 -3.11
C PRO A 72 -1.39 3.17 -3.00
N MET A 73 -2.06 3.71 -1.97
CA MET A 73 -3.52 3.61 -1.83
C MET A 73 -4.26 4.29 -2.98
N PHE A 74 -3.82 5.47 -3.38
CA PHE A 74 -4.39 6.20 -4.51
C PHE A 74 -4.02 5.58 -5.87
N LEU A 75 -2.81 5.04 -6.01
CA LEU A 75 -2.43 4.31 -7.23
C LEU A 75 -3.22 3.00 -7.38
N PHE A 76 -3.57 2.33 -6.28
CA PHE A 76 -4.41 1.13 -6.31
C PHE A 76 -5.78 1.38 -6.92
N MET A 77 -6.40 2.52 -6.61
CA MET A 77 -7.67 2.94 -7.21
C MET A 77 -7.63 2.97 -8.75
N LEU A 78 -6.44 3.11 -9.35
CA LEU A 78 -6.27 3.17 -10.80
C LEU A 78 -6.10 1.80 -11.45
N ILE A 79 -5.77 0.74 -10.69
CA ILE A 79 -5.63 -0.59 -11.25
C ILE A 79 -6.90 -1.01 -12.01
N PRO A 80 -8.13 -0.92 -11.45
CA PRO A 80 -9.34 -1.28 -12.18
C PRO A 80 -9.48 -0.51 -13.50
N LEU A 81 -9.14 0.78 -13.51
CA LEU A 81 -9.23 1.62 -14.71
C LEU A 81 -8.29 1.14 -15.82
N THR A 82 -7.04 0.79 -15.47
CA THR A 82 -6.06 0.28 -16.44
C THR A 82 -6.46 -1.04 -17.09
N ILE A 83 -7.38 -1.81 -16.47
CA ILE A 83 -7.88 -3.07 -17.06
C ILE A 83 -8.84 -2.78 -18.23
N TYR A 84 -9.58 -1.66 -18.16
CA TYR A 84 -10.67 -1.36 -19.09
C TYR A 84 -10.34 -0.27 -20.11
N LYS A 85 -9.57 0.76 -19.72
CA LYS A 85 -9.18 1.87 -20.58
C LYS A 85 -7.74 2.28 -20.32
N ASP A 86 -7.04 2.63 -21.40
CA ASP A 86 -5.68 3.15 -21.32
C ASP A 86 -5.70 4.52 -20.62
N ILE A 87 -4.94 4.66 -19.53
CA ILE A 87 -4.90 5.91 -18.77
C ILE A 87 -3.98 6.86 -19.54
N ARG A 88 -4.57 7.85 -20.22
CA ARG A 88 -3.83 8.93 -20.92
C ARG A 88 -3.36 9.99 -19.90
N GLY A 89 -2.22 10.63 -20.19
CA GLY A 89 -1.44 11.51 -19.31
C GLY A 89 -2.20 12.67 -18.63
N LYS A 90 -1.49 13.48 -17.82
CA LYS A 90 -2.00 14.49 -16.84
C LYS A 90 -2.98 13.95 -15.77
N THR A 91 -3.75 12.90 -16.06
CA THR A 91 -4.71 12.26 -15.14
C THR A 91 -4.01 11.66 -13.92
N ILE A 92 -2.92 10.90 -14.12
CA ILE A 92 -2.10 10.35 -13.03
C ILE A 92 -1.55 11.46 -12.15
N LEU A 93 -0.99 12.52 -12.75
CA LEU A 93 -0.46 13.68 -12.02
C LEU A 93 -1.53 14.36 -11.16
N LYS A 94 -2.74 14.57 -11.69
CA LYS A 94 -3.88 15.11 -10.93
C LYS A 94 -4.28 14.20 -9.77
N ILE A 95 -4.27 12.89 -9.99
CA ILE A 95 -4.56 11.90 -8.94
C ILE A 95 -3.46 11.85 -7.88
N MET A 96 -2.21 12.21 -8.21
CA MET A 96 -1.09 12.24 -7.26
C MET A 96 -1.03 13.51 -6.38
N VAL A 97 -1.74 14.59 -6.74
CA VAL A 97 -1.83 15.78 -5.88
C VAL A 97 -2.59 15.48 -4.59
N LEU A 98 -3.68 14.71 -4.68
CA LEU A 98 -4.51 14.38 -3.52
C LEU A 98 -3.78 13.51 -2.46
N PRO A 99 -3.09 12.39 -2.79
CA PRO A 99 -2.30 11.63 -1.83
C PRO A 99 -1.16 12.46 -1.25
N LEU A 100 -0.57 13.40 -2.01
CA LEU A 100 0.42 14.31 -1.45
C LEU A 100 -0.20 15.21 -0.36
N LEU A 101 -1.39 15.78 -0.59
CA LEU A 101 -2.08 16.59 0.42
C LEU A 101 -2.49 15.75 1.64
N VAL A 102 -2.99 14.52 1.43
CA VAL A 102 -3.33 13.58 2.53
C VAL A 102 -2.08 13.17 3.29
N GLY A 103 -0.95 12.96 2.61
CA GLY A 103 0.31 12.63 3.23
C GLY A 103 0.86 13.79 4.06
N LEU A 104 0.85 15.01 3.50
CA LEU A 104 1.28 16.22 4.22
C LEU A 104 0.38 16.53 5.42
N PHE A 105 -0.88 16.06 5.43
CA PHE A 105 -1.75 16.13 6.60
C PHE A 105 -1.15 15.41 7.81
N SER A 106 -0.37 14.34 7.60
CA SER A 106 0.38 13.65 8.67
C SER A 106 1.41 14.54 9.37
N PHE A 107 1.71 15.72 8.86
CA PHE A 107 2.63 16.70 9.45
C PHE A 107 1.93 17.93 10.07
N ILE A 108 0.61 18.08 9.91
CA ILE A 108 -0.14 19.24 10.43
C ILE A 108 -0.43 19.01 11.91
N GLY A 109 0.10 19.87 12.80
CA GLY A 109 -0.15 19.76 14.25
C GLY A 109 0.88 20.36 15.20
N GLY A 110 2.02 20.86 14.72
CA GLY A 110 3.03 21.53 15.57
C GLY A 110 3.74 20.58 16.54
N GLY A 111 4.96 20.16 16.20
CA GLY A 111 5.85 19.41 17.09
C GLY A 111 6.01 17.92 16.80
N GLY A 112 5.34 17.35 15.80
CA GLY A 112 5.56 15.95 15.38
C GLY A 112 4.32 15.20 14.91
N GLY A 113 3.64 15.68 13.86
CA GLY A 113 2.72 14.87 13.05
C GLY A 113 1.72 13.91 13.74
N CYS A 114 1.33 12.84 13.03
CA CYS A 114 0.51 11.74 13.56
C CYS A 114 1.20 11.00 14.73
N THR A 115 2.53 11.07 14.82
CA THR A 115 3.35 10.30 15.77
C THR A 115 3.88 11.23 16.88
N MET A 116 3.22 11.23 18.03
CA MET A 116 3.54 12.15 19.13
C MET A 116 4.81 11.77 19.91
N ASP A 117 5.11 10.48 20.03
CA ASP A 117 6.30 10.01 20.76
C ASP A 117 6.68 8.56 20.36
N VAL A 118 7.80 8.07 20.89
CA VAL A 118 8.26 6.69 20.78
C VAL A 118 8.69 6.12 22.13
N GLU A 119 8.31 4.88 22.39
CA GLU A 119 8.72 4.14 23.59
C GLU A 119 9.18 2.72 23.25
N ALA A 120 9.84 2.07 24.21
CA ALA A 120 10.26 0.69 24.04
C ALA A 120 9.06 -0.21 24.33
N GLY A 121 8.54 -0.87 23.28
CA GLY A 121 7.53 -1.90 23.39
C GLY A 121 8.17 -3.25 23.69
N ASN A 122 7.44 -4.11 24.40
CA ASN A 122 7.79 -5.53 24.56
C ASN A 122 6.57 -6.38 24.19
N PHE A 123 6.73 -7.26 23.22
CA PHE A 123 5.73 -8.24 22.84
C PHE A 123 6.38 -9.63 22.88
N GLU A 124 5.95 -10.46 23.82
CA GLU A 124 6.46 -11.84 24.00
C GLU A 124 8.00 -11.93 24.09
N GLY A 125 8.65 -10.95 24.74
CA GLY A 125 10.10 -10.90 24.88
C GLY A 125 10.85 -10.26 23.72
N MET A 126 10.15 -9.87 22.64
CA MET A 126 10.72 -9.06 21.56
C MET A 126 10.63 -7.57 21.92
N ILE A 127 11.78 -6.90 22.02
CA ILE A 127 11.86 -5.45 22.18
C ILE A 127 11.71 -4.79 20.80
N PHE A 128 10.84 -3.79 20.70
CA PHE A 128 10.61 -3.03 19.47
C PHE A 128 10.32 -1.55 19.79
N VAL A 129 10.39 -0.70 18.77
CA VAL A 129 9.97 0.70 18.88
C VAL A 129 8.46 0.75 18.75
N LYS A 130 7.79 1.10 19.85
CA LYS A 130 6.36 1.37 19.87
C LYS A 130 6.14 2.85 19.62
N PHE A 131 5.27 3.16 18.67
CA PHE A 131 4.90 4.52 18.33
C PHE A 131 3.67 4.93 19.11
N ILE A 132 3.69 6.15 19.64
CA ILE A 132 2.54 6.76 20.30
C ILE A 132 1.90 7.72 19.30
N TYR A 133 0.67 7.43 18.89
CA TYR A 133 -0.03 8.20 17.87
C TYR A 133 -1.00 9.20 18.49
N ASN A 134 -1.18 10.35 17.83
CA ASN A 134 -2.35 11.19 18.05
C ASN A 134 -3.56 10.49 17.42
N GLU A 135 -4.39 9.85 18.25
CA GLU A 135 -5.48 8.99 17.78
C GLU A 135 -6.47 9.72 16.86
N ASP A 136 -6.79 10.98 17.13
CA ASP A 136 -7.71 11.77 16.31
C ASP A 136 -7.14 12.03 14.91
N ILE A 137 -5.90 12.53 14.85
CA ILE A 137 -5.22 12.82 13.57
C ILE A 137 -4.97 11.53 12.80
N TYR A 138 -4.54 10.47 13.47
CA TYR A 138 -4.28 9.17 12.86
C TYR A 138 -5.58 8.54 12.33
N SER A 139 -6.70 8.65 13.06
CA SER A 139 -8.01 8.18 12.61
C SER A 139 -8.52 8.94 11.39
N ILE A 140 -8.37 10.27 11.36
CA ILE A 140 -8.70 11.09 10.18
C ILE A 140 -7.81 10.67 9.00
N TRP A 141 -6.51 10.48 9.23
CA TRP A 141 -5.58 10.04 8.20
C TRP A 141 -5.94 8.66 7.64
N LEU A 142 -6.29 7.70 8.50
CA LEU A 142 -6.78 6.37 8.08
C LEU A 142 -8.05 6.49 7.26
N LEU A 143 -9.01 7.32 7.68
CA LEU A 143 -10.25 7.55 6.95
C LEU A 143 -9.98 8.11 5.54
N LEU A 144 -9.08 9.10 5.42
CA LEU A 144 -8.69 9.67 4.13
C LEU A 144 -8.02 8.63 3.22
N ASN A 145 -7.21 7.73 3.78
CA ASN A 145 -6.59 6.60 3.07
C ASN A 145 -7.59 5.49 2.70
N PHE A 146 -8.76 5.45 3.34
CA PHE A 146 -9.83 4.51 3.02
C PHE A 146 -10.69 4.96 1.83
N ILE A 147 -10.78 6.26 1.55
CA ILE A 147 -11.57 6.80 0.42
C ILE A 147 -11.16 6.17 -0.93
N PRO A 148 -9.86 6.08 -1.30
CA PRO A 148 -9.44 5.41 -2.53
C PRO A 148 -9.90 3.95 -2.64
N VAL A 149 -9.99 3.23 -1.51
CA VAL A 149 -10.49 1.85 -1.46
C VAL A 149 -11.95 1.80 -1.86
N VAL A 150 -12.78 2.69 -1.30
CA VAL A 150 -14.21 2.78 -1.64
C VAL A 150 -14.39 3.08 -3.12
N VAL A 151 -13.65 4.06 -3.66
CA VAL A 151 -13.71 4.41 -5.08
C VAL A 151 -13.27 3.24 -5.95
N MET A 152 -12.23 2.50 -5.55
CA MET A 152 -11.77 1.32 -6.27
C MET A 152 -12.85 0.23 -6.34
N TYR A 153 -13.56 -0.08 -5.24
CA TYR A 153 -14.67 -1.03 -5.26
C TYR A 153 -15.84 -0.57 -6.13
N TYR A 154 -16.15 0.72 -6.11
CA TYR A 154 -17.13 1.31 -7.01
C TYR A 154 -16.73 1.13 -8.49
N LEU A 155 -15.45 1.28 -8.81
CA LEU A 155 -14.93 1.05 -10.16
C LEU A 155 -14.98 -0.43 -10.55
N PHE A 156 -14.62 -1.35 -9.66
CA PHE A 156 -14.80 -2.78 -9.91
C PHE A 156 -16.26 -3.14 -10.19
N TYR A 157 -17.19 -2.62 -9.38
CA TYR A 157 -18.62 -2.84 -9.58
C TYR A 157 -19.08 -2.41 -10.99
N LYS A 158 -18.60 -1.24 -11.47
CA LYS A 158 -18.87 -0.80 -12.85
C LYS A 158 -18.26 -1.77 -13.88
N ILE A 159 -17.03 -2.20 -13.70
CA ILE A 159 -16.33 -3.11 -14.63
C ILE A 159 -17.04 -4.48 -14.69
N PHE A 160 -17.53 -5.00 -13.57
CA PHE A 160 -18.30 -6.26 -13.54
C PHE A 160 -19.63 -6.20 -14.31
N LYS A 161 -20.16 -4.99 -14.56
CA LYS A 161 -21.39 -4.79 -15.33
C LYS A 161 -21.14 -4.60 -16.83
N THR A 162 -19.90 -4.40 -17.26
CA THR A 162 -19.59 -4.18 -18.68
C THR A 162 -19.87 -5.46 -19.50
N PRO A 163 -20.52 -5.35 -20.68
CA PRO A 163 -20.84 -6.50 -21.53
C PRO A 163 -19.62 -7.37 -21.87
N ASP A 164 -18.49 -6.75 -22.21
CA ASP A 164 -17.24 -7.44 -22.59
C ASP A 164 -16.71 -8.35 -21.47
N VAL A 165 -16.80 -7.89 -20.22
CA VAL A 165 -16.35 -8.63 -19.03
C VAL A 165 -17.34 -9.74 -18.67
N ARG A 166 -18.64 -9.48 -18.82
CA ARG A 166 -19.70 -10.48 -18.56
C ARG A 166 -19.68 -11.63 -19.58
N ALA A 167 -19.41 -11.32 -20.85
CA ALA A 167 -19.34 -12.33 -21.90
C ALA A 167 -18.11 -13.24 -21.76
N ASN A 168 -17.01 -12.75 -21.18
CA ASN A 168 -15.77 -13.51 -21.05
C ASN A 168 -15.58 -14.12 -19.65
N LYS A 169 -15.87 -15.43 -19.54
CA LYS A 169 -15.75 -16.20 -18.28
C LYS A 169 -14.36 -16.14 -17.64
N ASP A 170 -13.30 -16.12 -18.44
CA ASP A 170 -11.92 -16.09 -17.95
C ASP A 170 -11.57 -14.71 -17.38
N SER A 171 -11.95 -13.64 -18.07
CA SER A 171 -11.81 -12.26 -17.58
C SER A 171 -12.58 -12.04 -16.28
N MET A 172 -13.81 -12.53 -16.20
CA MET A 172 -14.64 -12.50 -15.00
C MET A 172 -13.98 -13.24 -13.82
N LYS A 173 -13.46 -14.46 -14.04
CA LYS A 173 -12.78 -15.26 -13.00
C LYS A 173 -11.55 -14.53 -12.46
N ARG A 174 -10.73 -13.96 -13.33
CA ARG A 174 -9.51 -13.23 -12.93
C ARG A 174 -9.84 -11.97 -12.14
N LEU A 175 -10.82 -11.20 -12.60
CA LEU A 175 -11.25 -10.00 -11.90
C LEU A 175 -11.78 -10.34 -10.51
N LYS A 176 -12.56 -11.43 -10.36
CA LYS A 176 -12.99 -11.92 -9.05
C LYS A 176 -11.82 -12.30 -8.14
N VAL A 177 -10.86 -13.10 -8.63
CA VAL A 177 -9.68 -13.50 -7.85
C VAL A 177 -8.88 -12.28 -7.42
N PHE A 178 -8.68 -11.31 -8.33
CA PHE A 178 -7.99 -10.08 -8.01
C PHE A 178 -8.70 -9.27 -6.93
N VAL A 179 -10.00 -9.04 -7.08
CA VAL A 179 -10.82 -8.33 -6.09
C VAL A 179 -10.78 -9.04 -4.74
N THR A 180 -10.93 -10.37 -4.70
CA THR A 180 -10.85 -11.14 -3.45
C THR A 180 -9.49 -11.01 -2.78
N ALA A 181 -8.39 -11.21 -3.51
CA ALA A 181 -7.04 -11.06 -2.98
C ALA A 181 -6.80 -9.64 -2.45
N PHE A 182 -7.34 -8.64 -3.15
CA PHE A 182 -7.23 -7.25 -2.74
C PHE A 182 -8.07 -6.92 -1.50
N THR A 183 -9.28 -7.49 -1.38
CA THR A 183 -10.11 -7.38 -0.17
C THR A 183 -9.40 -7.95 1.05
N ILE A 184 -8.79 -9.14 0.91
CA ILE A 184 -8.01 -9.75 1.99
C ILE A 184 -6.84 -8.85 2.38
N LEU A 185 -6.15 -8.27 1.40
CA LEU A 185 -5.05 -7.33 1.63
C LEU A 185 -5.49 -6.09 2.43
N ILE A 186 -6.59 -5.44 2.03
CA ILE A 186 -7.11 -4.27 2.75
C ILE A 186 -7.46 -4.65 4.19
N ILE A 187 -8.24 -5.73 4.37
CA ILE A 187 -8.68 -6.15 5.71
C ILE A 187 -7.47 -6.44 6.60
N ALA A 188 -6.48 -7.18 6.10
CA ALA A 188 -5.26 -7.47 6.85
C ALA A 188 -4.49 -6.19 7.19
N GLY A 189 -4.28 -5.30 6.21
CA GLY A 189 -3.55 -4.04 6.42
C GLY A 189 -4.21 -3.14 7.47
N TYR A 190 -5.53 -2.96 7.41
CA TYR A 190 -6.26 -2.18 8.40
C TYR A 190 -6.34 -2.87 9.77
N ALA A 191 -6.49 -4.20 9.82
CA ALA A 191 -6.46 -4.94 11.08
C ALA A 191 -5.11 -4.77 11.80
N PHE A 192 -3.99 -4.83 11.06
CA PHE A 192 -2.67 -4.55 11.62
C PHE A 192 -2.51 -3.09 12.05
N ALA A 193 -2.96 -2.13 11.24
CA ALA A 193 -2.90 -0.70 11.61
C ALA A 193 -3.71 -0.39 12.88
N ILE A 194 -4.89 -0.98 13.04
CA ILE A 194 -5.70 -0.87 14.25
C ILE A 194 -4.99 -1.54 15.44
N ALA A 195 -4.37 -2.70 15.23
CA ALA A 195 -3.64 -3.38 16.28
C ALA A 195 -2.39 -2.60 16.74
N GLU A 196 -1.69 -1.97 15.81
CA GLU A 196 -0.56 -1.07 16.08
C GLU A 196 -1.00 0.12 16.94
N MET A 197 -2.14 0.74 16.60
CA MET A 197 -2.66 1.90 17.33
C MET A 197 -3.21 1.52 18.71
N ILE A 198 -4.08 0.51 18.80
CA ILE A 198 -4.82 0.19 20.04
C ILE A 198 -4.00 -0.70 20.97
N PHE A 199 -3.34 -1.73 20.42
CA PHE A 199 -2.62 -2.73 21.21
C PHE A 199 -1.10 -2.46 21.24
N GLY A 200 -0.63 -1.43 20.53
CA GLY A 200 0.79 -1.07 20.51
C GLY A 200 1.66 -2.15 19.88
N THR A 201 1.11 -2.99 18.98
CA THR A 201 1.88 -4.07 18.35
C THR A 201 2.99 -3.52 17.44
N PRO A 202 4.01 -4.32 17.08
CA PRO A 202 4.99 -3.92 16.09
C PRO A 202 4.32 -3.50 14.76
N PRO A 203 4.93 -2.58 13.98
CA PRO A 203 4.36 -2.06 12.73
C PRO A 203 4.36 -3.11 11.60
N LEU A 204 3.47 -4.10 11.66
CA LEU A 204 3.38 -5.22 10.73
C LEU A 204 2.52 -4.91 9.49
N SER A 205 1.81 -3.79 9.48
CA SER A 205 0.95 -3.33 8.40
C SER A 205 1.70 -3.21 7.06
N SER A 206 2.98 -2.80 7.07
CA SER A 206 3.83 -2.75 5.88
C SER A 206 4.17 -4.12 5.30
N VAL A 207 4.42 -5.12 6.16
CA VAL A 207 4.66 -6.51 5.75
C VAL A 207 3.40 -7.12 5.17
N GLY A 208 2.25 -6.91 5.83
CA GLY A 208 0.95 -7.34 5.32
C GLY A 208 0.67 -6.76 3.94
N ALA A 209 0.96 -5.47 3.76
CA ALA A 209 0.85 -4.80 2.47
C ALA A 209 1.77 -5.39 1.40
N ALA A 210 3.05 -5.65 1.73
CA ALA A 210 4.02 -6.26 0.82
C ALA A 210 3.60 -7.66 0.35
N VAL A 211 3.12 -8.51 1.27
CA VAL A 211 2.62 -9.86 0.95
C VAL A 211 1.39 -9.78 0.07
N GLY A 212 0.40 -8.95 0.42
CA GLY A 212 -0.83 -8.86 -0.35
C GLY A 212 -0.62 -8.28 -1.75
N VAL A 213 0.25 -7.28 -1.93
CA VAL A 213 0.62 -6.77 -3.27
C VAL A 213 1.25 -7.88 -4.12
N SER A 214 2.10 -8.70 -3.51
CA SER A 214 2.79 -9.81 -4.17
C SER A 214 1.81 -10.90 -4.61
N LEU A 215 0.82 -11.25 -3.78
CA LEU A 215 -0.26 -12.18 -4.13
C LEU A 215 -1.17 -11.62 -5.22
N ALA A 216 -1.52 -10.34 -5.14
CA ALA A 216 -2.36 -9.67 -6.13
C ALA A 216 -1.70 -9.60 -7.52
N MET A 217 -0.37 -9.45 -7.55
CA MET A 217 0.47 -9.55 -8.75
C MET A 217 0.41 -10.94 -9.41
N ILE A 218 0.40 -12.02 -8.62
CA ILE A 218 0.29 -13.40 -9.15
C ILE A 218 -1.06 -13.60 -9.84
N ALA A 219 -2.15 -13.08 -9.26
CA ALA A 219 -3.48 -13.14 -9.86
C ALA A 219 -3.55 -12.42 -11.23
N PHE A 220 -2.74 -11.38 -11.44
CA PHE A 220 -2.65 -10.64 -12.69
C PHE A 220 -1.81 -11.31 -13.80
N LYS A 221 -1.05 -12.37 -13.48
CA LYS A 221 -0.09 -12.99 -14.41
C LYS A 221 -0.74 -13.87 -15.50
N LEU A 222 -2.06 -13.81 -15.70
CA LEU A 222 -2.79 -14.81 -16.48
C LEU A 222 -2.99 -14.50 -17.98
N ARG A 223 -2.52 -13.40 -18.56
CA ARG A 223 -2.42 -13.37 -20.02
C ARG A 223 -1.19 -14.19 -20.40
N LYS A 224 -1.38 -15.35 -21.06
CA LYS A 224 -0.44 -15.78 -22.10
C LYS A 224 -0.31 -14.54 -22.99
N GLU A 225 0.73 -13.76 -22.75
CA GLU A 225 1.24 -12.82 -23.71
C GLU A 225 1.77 -13.71 -24.81
N THR A 226 0.87 -14.15 -25.69
CA THR A 226 1.24 -14.64 -27.00
C THR A 226 2.06 -13.51 -27.61
N MET A 227 3.38 -13.74 -27.60
CA MET A 227 4.26 -13.18 -28.63
C MET A 227 3.69 -13.55 -29.99
#